data_AF-A0A5R9M2L8-F1
#
_entry.id   AF-A0A5R9M2L8-F1
#
_cell.length_a   1.000
_cell.length_b   1.000
_cell.length_c   1.000
_cell.angle_alpha   90.00
_cell.angle_beta   90.00
_cell.angle_gamma   90.00
#
_symmetry.space_group_name_H-M   'P 1'
#
loop_
_entity.id
_entity.type
_entity.pdbx_description
1 polymer ?
#
loop_
_entity_poly.entity_id
_entity_poly.type
_entity_poly.pdbx_seq_one_letter_code
_entity_poly.pdbx_strand_id
1 'polypeptide(L)'
;MAFSADELRVFRRALAAALRPATTTSVPDDLQEYLRLAEALDEAVSEGGRLRTFLLAELARYREALPGSAAGYLARLRDALDTGYLPGPDDLAALRRLRSHPCGTVEHRRRTVLLRRCEDLAENDLRARLEAHMPTSRRRSTIADRGRLLSLPGGRTESPVPALLFGSAADRPDTSGKPGEKPARPSQVPAPAPAPSRGPAAPDPGRRVPTPAEVFPPGHHRATPPDEEARSA
;
A
#
# COMPACT_ATOMS: atom_id res chain seq x y z
N MET A 1 -22.52 4.17 5.90
CA MET A 1 -21.41 5.05 6.33
C MET A 1 -20.58 4.27 7.33
N ALA A 2 -19.26 4.20 7.16
CA ALA A 2 -18.37 3.43 8.04
C ALA A 2 -17.36 4.38 8.70
N PHE A 3 -17.11 4.19 9.99
CA PHE A 3 -16.13 4.97 10.75
C PHE A 3 -14.71 4.62 10.33
N SER A 4 -13.83 5.62 10.29
CA SER A 4 -12.40 5.42 10.08
C SER A 4 -11.74 4.81 11.32
N ALA A 5 -10.54 4.22 11.13
CA ALA A 5 -9.82 3.56 12.22
C ALA A 5 -9.48 4.53 13.39
N ASP A 6 -9.19 5.79 13.08
CA ASP A 6 -8.88 6.79 14.10
C ASP A 6 -10.13 7.26 14.84
N GLU A 7 -11.28 7.37 14.15
CA GLU A 7 -12.56 7.66 14.80
C GLU A 7 -12.99 6.54 15.74
N LEU A 8 -12.76 5.28 15.37
CA LEU A 8 -13.02 4.14 16.25
C LEU A 8 -12.12 4.14 17.49
N ARG A 9 -10.86 4.55 17.36
CA ARG A 9 -9.93 4.71 18.49
C ARG A 9 -10.37 5.83 19.43
N VAL A 10 -10.79 6.97 18.88
CA VAL A 10 -11.31 8.10 19.66
C VAL A 10 -12.61 7.73 20.36
N PHE A 11 -13.52 7.05 19.67
CA PHE A 11 -14.78 6.58 20.25
C PHE A 11 -14.53 5.59 21.39
N ARG A 12 -13.65 4.61 21.21
CA ARG A 12 -13.24 3.68 22.28
C ARG A 12 -12.64 4.40 23.48
N ARG A 13 -11.80 5.40 23.27
CA ARG A 13 -11.17 6.16 24.36
C ARG A 13 -12.17 7.02 25.13
N ALA A 14 -13.12 7.63 24.43
CA ALA A 14 -14.21 8.40 25.04
C ALA A 14 -15.15 7.49 25.84
N LEU A 15 -15.47 6.32 25.30
CA LEU A 15 -16.32 5.33 25.97
C LEU A 15 -15.63 4.74 27.21
N ALA A 16 -14.33 4.43 27.14
CA ALA A 16 -13.53 4.01 28.30
C ALA A 16 -13.44 5.09 29.39
N ALA A 17 -13.44 6.37 29.02
CA ALA A 17 -13.48 7.49 29.96
C ALA A 17 -14.87 7.67 30.60
N ALA A 18 -15.94 7.47 29.82
CA ALA A 18 -17.32 7.54 30.31
C ALA A 18 -17.69 6.35 31.22
N LEU A 19 -17.08 5.19 31.01
CA LEU A 19 -17.28 3.98 31.81
C LEU A 19 -16.38 3.92 33.06
N ARG A 20 -15.57 4.96 33.34
CA ARG A 20 -14.87 5.04 34.64
C ARG A 20 -15.92 5.21 35.75
N PRO A 21 -16.04 4.26 36.67
CA PRO A 21 -17.12 4.30 37.65
C PRO A 21 -16.89 5.43 38.65
N ALA A 22 -17.91 6.28 38.82
CA ALA A 22 -18.14 6.87 40.13
C ALA A 22 -18.29 5.69 41.11
N THR A 23 -17.46 5.69 42.13
CA THR A 23 -17.16 4.56 43.01
C THR A 23 -18.38 3.77 43.49
N THR A 24 -18.16 2.47 43.71
CA THR A 24 -19.04 1.44 44.33
C THR A 24 -20.14 0.84 43.45
N THR A 25 -19.75 -0.07 42.57
CA THR A 25 -20.41 -1.37 42.32
C THR A 25 -19.38 -2.23 41.61
N SER A 26 -19.27 -3.51 41.99
CA SER A 26 -18.45 -4.49 41.27
C SER A 26 -18.62 -4.29 39.77
N VAL A 27 -17.53 -4.04 39.05
CA VAL A 27 -17.58 -4.06 37.58
C VAL A 27 -18.16 -5.43 37.21
N PRO A 28 -19.30 -5.52 36.52
CA PRO A 28 -19.85 -6.83 36.14
C PRO A 28 -18.79 -7.56 35.33
N ASP A 29 -18.51 -8.83 35.66
CA ASP A 29 -17.42 -9.62 35.09
C ASP A 29 -17.40 -9.57 33.54
N ASP A 30 -18.58 -9.46 32.93
CA ASP A 30 -18.80 -9.28 31.49
C ASP A 30 -18.06 -8.06 30.91
N LEU A 31 -18.03 -6.91 31.62
CA LEU A 31 -17.32 -5.73 31.15
C LEU A 31 -15.80 -5.96 31.14
N GLN A 32 -15.28 -6.68 32.13
CA GLN A 32 -13.87 -7.04 32.16
C GLN A 32 -13.52 -8.02 31.03
N GLU A 33 -14.43 -8.93 30.69
CA GLU A 33 -14.29 -9.83 29.54
C GLU A 33 -14.31 -9.07 28.21
N TYR A 34 -15.21 -8.10 28.03
CA TYR A 34 -15.23 -7.25 26.83
C TYR A 34 -13.96 -6.41 26.67
N LEU A 35 -13.39 -5.92 27.77
CA LEU A 35 -12.10 -5.21 27.73
C LEU A 35 -10.96 -6.14 27.29
N ARG A 36 -10.89 -7.36 27.85
CA ARG A 36 -9.90 -8.37 27.44
C ARG A 36 -10.06 -8.76 25.96
N LEU A 37 -11.31 -8.89 25.50
CA LEU A 37 -11.59 -9.16 24.08
C LEU A 37 -11.14 -7.98 23.19
N ALA A 38 -11.37 -6.74 23.61
CA ALA A 38 -10.92 -5.56 22.87
C ALA A 38 -9.39 -5.51 22.75
N GLU A 39 -8.67 -5.82 23.83
CA GLU A 39 -7.21 -5.93 23.84
C GLU A 39 -6.72 -7.05 22.91
N ALA A 40 -7.36 -8.23 22.97
CA ALA A 40 -7.01 -9.35 22.09
C ALA A 40 -7.25 -9.02 20.60
N LEU A 41 -8.32 -8.27 20.28
CA LEU A 41 -8.57 -7.80 18.93
C LEU A 41 -7.53 -6.78 18.48
N ASP A 42 -7.11 -5.87 19.34
CA ASP A 42 -6.08 -4.88 19.02
C ASP A 42 -4.72 -5.56 18.77
N GLU A 43 -4.37 -6.56 19.57
CA GLU A 43 -3.18 -7.38 19.35
C GLU A 43 -3.28 -8.13 18.01
N ALA A 44 -4.40 -8.78 17.73
CA ALA A 44 -4.63 -9.50 16.47
C ALA A 44 -4.55 -8.58 15.24
N VAL A 45 -5.05 -7.34 15.32
CA VAL A 45 -4.92 -6.33 14.27
C VAL A 45 -3.46 -5.93 14.09
N SER A 46 -2.73 -5.74 15.18
CA SER A 46 -1.31 -5.37 15.13
C SER A 46 -0.45 -6.48 14.50
N GLU A 47 -0.70 -7.74 14.87
CA GLU A 47 0.01 -8.90 14.34
C GLU A 47 -0.37 -9.16 12.87
N GLY A 48 -1.64 -8.99 12.52
CA GLY A 48 -2.08 -8.98 11.13
C GLY A 48 -1.37 -7.91 10.28
N GLY A 49 -1.11 -6.74 10.86
CA GLY A 49 -0.28 -5.70 10.26
C GLY A 49 1.16 -6.16 10.01
N ARG A 50 1.81 -6.77 11.02
CA ARG A 50 3.18 -7.31 10.89
C ARG A 50 3.27 -8.39 9.82
N LEU A 51 2.33 -9.34 9.79
CA LEU A 51 2.25 -10.38 8.78
C LEU A 51 2.11 -9.78 7.37
N ARG A 52 1.22 -8.78 7.20
CA ARG A 52 1.06 -8.09 5.91
C ARG A 52 2.36 -7.43 5.46
N THR A 53 3.06 -6.73 6.36
CA THR A 53 4.37 -6.13 6.05
C THR A 53 5.39 -7.18 5.61
N PHE A 54 5.45 -8.32 6.31
CA PHE A 54 6.32 -9.43 5.93
C PHE A 54 5.99 -9.98 4.53
N LEU A 55 4.71 -10.23 4.23
CA LEU A 55 4.27 -10.75 2.93
C LEU A 55 4.55 -9.77 1.78
N LEU A 56 4.41 -8.46 2.00
CA LEU A 56 4.75 -7.45 1.00
C LEU A 56 6.26 -7.36 0.76
N ALA A 57 7.08 -7.50 1.81
CA ALA A 57 8.53 -7.58 1.67
C ALA A 57 8.96 -8.88 0.95
N GLU A 58 8.28 -9.99 1.21
CA GLU A 58 8.48 -11.24 0.45
C GLU A 58 8.09 -11.07 -1.03
N LEU A 59 6.94 -10.45 -1.33
CA LEU A 59 6.52 -10.14 -2.69
C LEU A 59 7.57 -9.30 -3.45
N ALA A 60 8.15 -8.30 -2.79
CA ALA A 60 9.23 -7.50 -3.36
C ALA A 60 10.49 -8.34 -3.66
N ARG A 61 10.90 -9.22 -2.75
CA ARG A 61 12.03 -10.16 -2.99
C ARG A 61 11.76 -11.09 -4.17
N TYR A 62 10.54 -11.63 -4.28
CA TYR A 62 10.16 -12.42 -5.45
C TYR A 62 10.24 -11.56 -6.73
N ARG A 63 9.81 -10.30 -6.70
CA ARG A 63 9.88 -9.40 -7.85
C ARG A 63 11.32 -9.09 -8.29
N GLU A 64 12.23 -8.93 -7.33
CA GLU A 64 13.66 -8.69 -7.60
C GLU A 64 14.35 -9.90 -8.22
N ALA A 65 13.91 -11.11 -7.89
CA ALA A 65 14.46 -12.36 -8.42
C ALA A 65 13.90 -12.78 -9.80
N LEU A 66 13.14 -11.89 -10.47
CA LEU A 66 12.61 -12.17 -11.80
C LEU A 66 13.73 -12.20 -12.87
N PRO A 67 13.62 -13.06 -13.90
CA PRO A 67 12.47 -13.92 -14.23
C PRO A 67 12.46 -15.28 -13.50
N GLY A 68 13.52 -15.65 -12.76
CA GLY A 68 13.68 -16.97 -12.15
C GLY A 68 12.61 -17.32 -11.11
N SER A 69 12.03 -16.32 -10.47
CA SER A 69 10.99 -16.43 -9.44
C SER A 69 9.55 -16.26 -9.95
N ALA A 70 9.32 -16.23 -11.28
CA ALA A 70 8.06 -15.82 -11.89
C ALA A 70 6.82 -16.54 -11.34
N ALA A 71 6.88 -17.88 -11.19
CA ALA A 71 5.76 -18.66 -10.68
C ALA A 71 5.39 -18.26 -9.23
N GLY A 72 6.40 -18.09 -8.38
CA GLY A 72 6.21 -17.67 -6.99
C GLY A 72 5.69 -16.23 -6.89
N TYR A 73 6.24 -15.32 -7.69
CA TYR A 73 5.77 -13.93 -7.76
C TYR A 73 4.29 -13.85 -8.15
N LEU A 74 3.87 -14.55 -9.22
CA LEU A 74 2.49 -14.53 -9.70
C LEU A 74 1.50 -15.11 -8.67
N ALA A 75 1.88 -16.19 -7.98
CA ALA A 75 1.08 -16.77 -6.90
C ALA A 75 0.92 -15.78 -5.74
N ARG A 76 2.04 -15.25 -5.22
CA ARG A 76 2.04 -14.28 -4.12
C ARG A 76 1.28 -13.00 -4.45
N LEU A 77 1.41 -12.50 -5.68
CA LEU A 77 0.67 -11.33 -6.12
C LEU A 77 -0.83 -11.61 -6.10
N ARG A 78 -1.28 -12.76 -6.61
CA ARG A 78 -2.71 -13.12 -6.58
C ARG A 78 -3.24 -13.19 -5.15
N ASP A 79 -2.53 -13.87 -4.25
CA ASP A 79 -2.91 -13.97 -2.85
C ASP A 79 -2.99 -12.58 -2.19
N ALA A 80 -2.02 -11.70 -2.48
CA ALA A 80 -2.04 -10.33 -1.99
C ALA A 80 -3.26 -9.55 -2.50
N LEU A 81 -3.59 -9.66 -3.79
CA LEU A 81 -4.78 -9.01 -4.37
C LEU A 81 -6.08 -9.49 -3.73
N ASP A 82 -6.17 -10.78 -3.41
CA ASP A 82 -7.36 -11.35 -2.75
C ASP A 82 -7.50 -10.85 -1.30
N THR A 83 -6.42 -10.39 -0.68
CA THR A 83 -6.43 -9.68 0.62
C THR A 83 -6.62 -8.16 0.53
N GLY A 84 -6.86 -7.62 -0.68
CA GLY A 84 -7.09 -6.19 -0.91
C GLY A 84 -5.82 -5.36 -1.12
N TYR A 85 -4.69 -5.97 -1.47
CA TYR A 85 -3.49 -5.24 -1.88
C TYR A 85 -3.76 -4.43 -3.17
N LEU A 86 -3.30 -3.18 -3.19
CA LEU A 86 -3.34 -2.33 -4.39
C LEU A 86 -1.99 -2.43 -5.13
N PRO A 87 -1.98 -2.90 -6.39
CA PRO A 87 -0.74 -3.13 -7.12
C PRO A 87 -0.04 -1.81 -7.46
N GLY A 88 1.28 -1.78 -7.24
CA GLY A 88 2.11 -0.61 -7.54
C GLY A 88 2.58 -0.56 -9.00
N PRO A 89 3.22 0.54 -9.43
CA PRO A 89 3.81 0.66 -10.76
C PRO A 89 4.87 -0.41 -11.04
N ASP A 90 5.64 -0.81 -10.02
CA ASP A 90 6.64 -1.87 -10.13
C ASP A 90 6.01 -3.23 -10.43
N ASP A 91 4.83 -3.52 -9.89
CA ASP A 91 4.12 -4.77 -10.16
C ASP A 91 3.58 -4.81 -11.59
N LEU A 92 3.02 -3.70 -12.05
CA LEU A 92 2.59 -3.56 -13.45
C LEU A 92 3.78 -3.71 -14.40
N ALA A 93 4.94 -3.10 -14.07
CA ALA A 93 6.16 -3.24 -14.86
C ALA A 93 6.69 -4.68 -14.85
N ALA A 94 6.64 -5.37 -13.70
CA ALA A 94 7.04 -6.77 -13.58
C ALA A 94 6.12 -7.69 -14.40
N LEU A 95 4.80 -7.51 -14.33
CA LEU A 95 3.83 -8.30 -15.10
C LEU A 95 3.96 -8.06 -16.60
N ARG A 96 4.18 -6.81 -17.04
CA ARG A 96 4.43 -6.51 -18.47
C ARG A 96 5.72 -7.16 -18.97
N ARG A 97 6.80 -7.12 -18.16
CA ARG A 97 8.05 -7.86 -18.45
C ARG A 97 7.81 -9.36 -18.51
N LEU A 98 7.07 -9.94 -17.58
CA LEU A 98 6.75 -11.37 -17.59
C LEU A 98 5.86 -11.78 -18.78
N ARG A 99 4.97 -10.90 -19.24
CA ARG A 99 4.13 -11.17 -20.42
C ARG A 99 4.93 -11.18 -21.72
N SER A 100 6.03 -10.43 -21.81
CA SER A 100 6.89 -10.44 -23.01
C SER A 100 7.78 -11.68 -23.11
N HIS A 101 7.93 -12.44 -22.02
CA HIS A 101 8.72 -13.68 -22.03
C HIS A 101 7.93 -14.83 -22.68
N PRO A 102 8.59 -15.65 -23.52
CA PRO A 102 7.93 -16.78 -24.17
C PRO A 102 7.46 -17.79 -23.12
N CYS A 103 6.21 -18.24 -23.23
CA CYS A 103 5.61 -19.23 -22.35
C CYS A 103 4.45 -19.94 -23.07
N GLY A 104 3.96 -21.04 -22.48
CA GLY A 104 2.79 -21.75 -23.00
C GLY A 104 1.52 -20.90 -22.99
N THR A 105 0.55 -21.26 -23.83
CA THR A 105 -0.72 -20.52 -24.01
C THR A 105 -1.50 -20.32 -22.72
N VAL A 106 -1.56 -21.34 -21.86
CA VAL A 106 -2.25 -21.28 -20.55
C VAL A 106 -1.60 -20.25 -19.63
N GLU A 107 -0.27 -20.26 -19.55
CA GLU A 107 0.48 -19.36 -18.69
C GLU A 107 0.42 -17.92 -19.22
N HIS A 108 0.51 -17.74 -20.53
CA HIS A 108 0.32 -16.44 -21.17
C HIS A 108 -1.07 -15.85 -20.86
N ARG A 109 -2.12 -16.67 -20.92
CA ARG A 109 -3.48 -16.27 -20.55
C ARG A 109 -3.57 -15.88 -19.07
N ARG A 110 -2.99 -16.67 -18.16
CA ARG A 110 -2.96 -16.38 -16.73
C ARG A 110 -2.29 -15.03 -16.44
N ARG A 111 -1.11 -14.78 -17.01
CA ARG A 111 -0.39 -13.50 -16.89
C ARG A 111 -1.20 -12.33 -17.43
N THR A 112 -1.87 -12.53 -18.56
CA THR A 112 -2.69 -11.50 -19.20
C THR A 112 -3.92 -11.14 -18.37
N VAL A 113 -4.62 -12.13 -17.82
CA VAL A 113 -5.77 -11.91 -16.92
C VAL A 113 -5.32 -11.18 -15.65
N LEU A 114 -4.21 -11.61 -15.05
CA LEU A 114 -3.69 -10.98 -13.83
C LEU A 114 -3.26 -9.52 -14.10
N LEU A 115 -2.57 -9.26 -15.21
CA LEU A 115 -2.19 -7.90 -15.60
C LEU A 115 -3.40 -6.99 -15.75
N ARG A 116 -4.46 -7.43 -16.44
CA ARG A 116 -5.70 -6.64 -16.58
C ARG A 116 -6.33 -6.34 -15.23
N ARG A 117 -6.47 -7.34 -14.36
CA ARG A 117 -6.98 -7.14 -13.00
C ARG A 117 -6.17 -6.10 -12.23
N CYS A 118 -4.84 -6.14 -12.33
CA CYS A 118 -3.99 -5.16 -11.67
C CYS A 118 -4.12 -3.75 -12.26
N GLU A 119 -4.24 -3.64 -13.58
CA GLU A 119 -4.45 -2.36 -14.28
C GLU A 119 -5.80 -1.73 -13.87
N ASP A 120 -6.87 -2.52 -13.82
CA ASP A 120 -8.21 -2.07 -13.39
C ASP A 120 -8.19 -1.57 -11.94
N LEU A 121 -7.51 -2.30 -11.04
CA LEU A 121 -7.38 -1.89 -9.63
C LEU A 121 -6.57 -0.59 -9.48
N ALA A 122 -5.46 -0.46 -10.21
CA ALA A 122 -4.64 0.74 -10.20
C ALA A 122 -5.37 1.95 -10.79
N GLU A 123 -6.16 1.75 -11.85
CA GLU A 123 -7.01 2.80 -12.44
C GLU A 123 -8.09 3.25 -11.45
N ASN A 124 -8.75 2.30 -10.77
CA ASN A 124 -9.77 2.60 -9.78
C ASN A 124 -9.20 3.36 -8.57
N ASP A 125 -8.00 2.99 -8.10
CA ASP A 125 -7.30 3.74 -7.04
C ASP A 125 -6.97 5.18 -7.49
N LEU A 126 -6.42 5.34 -8.71
CA LEU A 126 -6.13 6.65 -9.25
C LEU A 126 -7.40 7.50 -9.40
N ARG A 127 -8.49 6.92 -9.89
CA ARG A 127 -9.80 7.58 -10.01
C ARG A 127 -10.30 8.03 -8.64
N ALA A 128 -10.27 7.15 -7.64
CA ALA A 128 -10.67 7.49 -6.27
C ALA A 128 -9.85 8.65 -5.69
N ARG A 129 -8.54 8.65 -5.93
CA ARG A 129 -7.62 9.73 -5.50
C ARG A 129 -7.90 11.04 -6.23
N LEU A 130 -8.09 11.00 -7.55
CA LEU A 130 -8.43 12.18 -8.33
C LEU A 130 -9.77 12.78 -7.88
N GLU A 131 -10.76 11.94 -7.62
CA GLU A 131 -12.03 12.39 -7.05
C GLU A 131 -11.82 13.04 -5.68
N ALA A 132 -11.05 12.41 -4.78
CA ALA A 132 -10.76 12.97 -3.45
C ALA A 132 -10.08 14.34 -3.51
N HIS A 133 -9.23 14.57 -4.51
CA HIS A 133 -8.54 15.85 -4.73
C HIS A 133 -9.33 16.88 -5.56
N MET A 134 -10.47 16.51 -6.15
CA MET A 134 -11.33 17.47 -6.86
C MET A 134 -12.11 18.32 -5.85
N PRO A 135 -12.01 19.66 -5.90
CA PRO A 135 -12.76 20.54 -5.00
C PRO A 135 -14.27 20.32 -5.17
N THR A 136 -14.98 20.29 -4.04
CA THR A 136 -16.43 20.03 -3.91
C THR A 136 -17.32 21.00 -4.72
N SER A 137 -16.77 22.10 -5.23
CA SER A 137 -17.46 23.00 -6.17
C SER A 137 -17.64 22.40 -7.57
N ARG A 138 -16.70 21.57 -8.06
CA ARG A 138 -16.82 20.88 -9.38
C ARG A 138 -17.59 19.57 -9.31
N ARG A 139 -17.63 18.88 -8.16
CA ARG A 139 -18.43 17.64 -7.99
C ARG A 139 -19.93 17.86 -8.19
N ARG A 140 -20.44 19.08 -7.98
CA ARG A 140 -21.83 19.46 -8.29
C ARG A 140 -22.03 19.95 -9.73
N SER A 141 -20.99 20.45 -10.40
CA SER A 141 -21.08 20.92 -11.79
C SER A 141 -21.18 19.77 -12.79
N THR A 142 -20.55 18.61 -12.56
CA THR A 142 -20.65 17.49 -13.52
C THR A 142 -22.03 16.81 -13.55
N ILE A 143 -22.83 16.93 -12.48
CA ILE A 143 -24.22 16.46 -12.45
C ILE A 143 -25.16 17.56 -13.00
N ALA A 144 -24.88 18.84 -12.71
CA ALA A 144 -25.68 19.97 -13.20
C ALA A 144 -25.45 20.31 -14.69
N ASP A 145 -24.26 20.05 -15.25
CA ASP A 145 -23.96 20.33 -16.67
C ASP A 145 -24.44 19.23 -17.62
N ARG A 146 -24.64 18.00 -17.13
CA ARG A 146 -25.26 16.92 -17.94
C ARG A 146 -26.73 17.22 -18.29
N GLY A 147 -27.39 18.08 -17.52
CA GLY A 147 -28.73 18.59 -17.83
C GLY A 147 -28.74 19.80 -18.77
N ARG A 148 -27.61 20.49 -18.97
CA ARG A 148 -27.52 21.71 -19.81
C ARG A 148 -26.99 21.46 -21.23
N LEU A 149 -26.42 20.30 -21.50
CA LEU A 149 -25.93 19.92 -22.84
C LEU A 149 -26.98 19.25 -23.73
N LEU A 150 -28.23 19.10 -23.25
CA LEU A 150 -29.35 18.55 -24.03
C LEU A 150 -30.30 19.62 -24.60
N SER A 151 -29.97 20.91 -24.49
CA SER A 151 -30.76 21.98 -25.10
C SER A 151 -29.87 23.02 -25.78
N LEU A 152 -29.32 22.67 -26.94
CA LEU A 152 -28.89 23.65 -27.93
C LEU A 152 -29.61 23.34 -29.26
N PRO A 153 -30.82 23.90 -29.44
CA PRO A 153 -31.42 24.01 -30.77
C PRO A 153 -30.63 25.06 -31.57
N GLY A 154 -30.26 24.72 -32.81
CA GLY A 154 -29.50 25.60 -33.69
C GLY A 154 -30.29 26.82 -34.18
N GLY A 155 -29.57 27.87 -34.57
CA GLY A 155 -30.08 29.03 -35.30
C GLY A 155 -28.97 30.03 -35.63
N ARG A 156 -28.73 30.28 -36.92
CA ARG A 156 -27.69 31.14 -37.50
C ARG A 156 -28.21 32.57 -37.65
N THR A 157 -27.32 33.57 -37.61
CA THR A 157 -27.26 34.82 -38.44
C THR A 157 -26.06 35.63 -37.93
N GLU A 158 -24.93 35.64 -38.65
CA GLU A 158 -24.47 36.68 -39.61
C GLU A 158 -23.94 37.98 -38.96
N SER A 159 -22.59 38.04 -38.85
CA SER A 159 -21.59 39.10 -39.20
C SER A 159 -21.91 40.61 -39.10
N PRO A 160 -20.91 41.54 -39.00
CA PRO A 160 -19.52 41.38 -39.46
C PRO A 160 -18.38 41.91 -38.57
N VAL A 161 -17.19 41.38 -38.91
CA VAL A 161 -15.82 41.80 -38.55
C VAL A 161 -15.41 43.06 -39.36
N PRO A 162 -14.34 43.78 -38.96
CA PRO A 162 -13.02 43.56 -39.60
C PRO A 162 -11.85 43.59 -38.58
N ALA A 163 -10.86 42.68 -38.60
CA ALA A 163 -9.65 42.64 -39.47
C ALA A 163 -8.84 43.95 -39.35
N LEU A 164 -7.56 44.03 -38.93
CA LEU A 164 -6.29 43.36 -39.28
C LEU A 164 -5.26 43.76 -38.16
N LEU A 165 -4.13 43.13 -37.83
CA LEU A 165 -2.94 42.84 -38.64
C LEU A 165 -1.96 41.98 -37.79
N PHE A 166 -1.32 41.02 -38.44
CA PHE A 166 -0.05 40.42 -38.03
C PHE A 166 1.08 41.47 -38.09
N GLY A 167 2.05 41.42 -37.16
CA GLY A 167 3.27 42.22 -37.24
C GLY A 167 4.31 41.80 -36.22
N SER A 168 5.41 41.22 -36.71
CA SER A 168 6.59 40.77 -35.97
C SER A 168 7.64 41.88 -35.87
N ALA A 169 8.47 41.77 -34.81
CA ALA A 169 9.86 42.20 -34.69
C ALA A 169 10.24 43.69 -34.47
N ALA A 170 11.08 43.82 -33.43
CA ALA A 170 12.20 44.75 -33.24
C ALA A 170 11.93 46.26 -33.18
N ASP A 171 12.13 46.85 -32.00
CA ASP A 171 13.25 47.79 -31.86
C ASP A 171 13.69 47.98 -30.39
N ARG A 172 15.01 48.16 -30.20
CA ARG A 172 15.65 48.58 -28.93
C ARG A 172 15.55 50.11 -28.79
N PRO A 173 15.76 50.66 -27.58
CA PRO A 173 17.09 51.25 -27.34
C PRO A 173 17.67 50.98 -25.95
N ASP A 174 18.99 50.92 -25.94
CA ASP A 174 19.89 51.00 -24.79
C ASP A 174 19.63 52.25 -23.94
N THR A 175 19.65 52.11 -22.61
CA THR A 175 20.30 53.09 -21.75
C THR A 175 21.05 52.41 -20.61
N SER A 176 22.28 52.85 -20.48
CA SER A 176 23.35 52.49 -19.56
C SER A 176 23.07 52.83 -18.09
N GLY A 177 23.50 51.96 -17.16
CA GLY A 177 23.65 52.29 -15.74
C GLY A 177 24.11 51.10 -14.89
N LYS A 178 25.42 51.03 -14.58
CA LYS A 178 26.07 50.09 -13.64
C LYS A 178 25.76 50.46 -12.16
N PRO A 179 26.39 49.84 -11.15
CA PRO A 179 26.33 48.44 -10.68
C PRO A 179 25.97 48.35 -9.16
N GLY A 180 25.46 47.22 -8.66
CA GLY A 180 25.27 47.07 -7.20
C GLY A 180 24.82 45.69 -6.73
N GLU A 181 25.74 45.00 -6.08
CA GLU A 181 25.60 43.99 -5.01
C GLU A 181 24.50 42.91 -5.10
N LYS A 182 24.94 41.68 -5.40
CA LYS A 182 24.22 40.45 -5.02
C LYS A 182 24.65 40.00 -3.61
N PRO A 183 23.71 39.61 -2.73
CA PRO A 183 24.04 39.12 -1.40
C PRO A 183 24.73 37.75 -1.45
N ALA A 184 25.75 37.61 -0.60
CA ALA A 184 26.54 36.42 -0.37
C ALA A 184 25.69 35.25 0.14
N ARG A 185 25.91 34.08 -0.48
CA ARG A 185 25.49 32.78 0.07
C ARG A 185 26.72 32.16 0.76
N PRO A 186 26.64 31.78 2.04
CA PRO A 186 27.81 31.37 2.79
C PRO A 186 28.39 30.04 2.29
N SER A 187 29.71 30.05 2.10
CA SER A 187 30.57 28.90 1.85
C SER A 187 30.44 27.88 2.98
N GLN A 188 30.00 26.66 2.65
CA GLN A 188 30.14 25.52 3.54
C GLN A 188 31.53 24.92 3.34
N VAL A 189 32.25 24.80 4.46
CA VAL A 189 33.54 24.13 4.60
C VAL A 189 33.40 22.65 4.18
N PRO A 190 34.34 22.07 3.42
CA PRO A 190 34.33 20.64 3.15
C PRO A 190 34.67 19.87 4.43
N ALA A 191 33.73 19.06 4.90
CA ALA A 191 33.94 18.12 6.00
C ALA A 191 34.93 17.01 5.59
N PRO A 192 35.76 16.49 6.51
CA PRO A 192 36.69 15.40 6.22
C PRO A 192 35.94 14.10 5.93
N ALA A 193 36.52 13.28 5.05
CA ALA A 193 35.98 12.00 4.59
C ALA A 193 35.63 11.05 5.77
N PRO A 194 34.49 10.34 5.72
CA PRO A 194 34.16 9.34 6.73
C PRO A 194 35.09 8.12 6.60
N ALA A 195 35.66 7.70 7.73
CA ALA A 195 36.39 6.44 7.86
C ALA A 195 35.47 5.24 7.49
N PRO A 196 36.02 4.14 6.94
CA PRO A 196 35.22 2.97 6.59
C PRO A 196 34.58 2.38 7.85
N SER A 197 33.25 2.31 7.84
CA SER A 197 32.46 1.57 8.82
C SER A 197 32.90 0.11 8.84
N ARG A 198 33.34 -0.38 10.00
CA ARG A 198 33.49 -1.82 10.27
C ARG A 198 32.15 -2.50 9.97
N GLY A 199 32.14 -3.40 8.98
CA GLY A 199 31.00 -4.25 8.69
C GLY A 199 30.61 -5.13 9.89
N PRO A 200 29.46 -5.80 9.82
CA PRO A 200 29.03 -6.74 10.86
C PRO A 200 30.11 -7.82 11.05
N ALA A 201 30.43 -8.10 12.31
CA ALA A 201 31.38 -9.14 12.68
C ALA A 201 31.04 -10.46 11.98
N ALA A 202 32.06 -11.08 11.39
CA ALA A 202 31.96 -12.41 10.81
C ALA A 202 31.45 -13.41 11.86
N PRO A 203 30.58 -14.37 11.49
CA PRO A 203 30.13 -15.39 12.41
C PRO A 203 31.31 -16.26 12.86
N ASP A 204 31.38 -16.49 14.16
CA ASP A 204 32.42 -17.28 14.83
C ASP A 204 32.50 -18.70 14.23
N PRO A 205 33.64 -19.14 13.65
CA PRO A 205 33.75 -20.42 12.94
C PRO A 205 33.61 -21.66 13.85
N GLY A 206 33.40 -21.47 15.16
CA GLY A 206 33.24 -22.55 16.13
C GLY A 206 31.81 -23.02 16.39
N ARG A 207 30.76 -22.32 15.93
CA ARG A 207 29.38 -22.77 16.16
C ARG A 207 28.93 -23.76 15.09
N ARG A 208 28.93 -25.05 15.44
CA ARG A 208 28.28 -26.09 14.64
C ARG A 208 26.79 -25.77 14.51
N VAL A 209 26.26 -25.87 13.29
CA VAL A 209 24.82 -25.81 13.02
C VAL A 209 24.18 -27.04 13.67
N PRO A 210 23.16 -26.90 14.53
CA PRO A 210 22.54 -28.05 15.17
C PRO A 210 21.92 -28.96 14.13
N THR A 211 22.13 -30.26 14.29
CA THR A 211 21.61 -31.26 13.34
C THR A 211 20.09 -31.43 13.53
N PRO A 212 19.33 -31.81 12.50
CA PRO A 212 17.87 -31.97 12.60
C PRO A 212 17.40 -32.87 13.76
N ALA A 213 18.21 -33.85 14.17
CA ALA A 213 17.92 -34.72 15.31
C ALA A 213 18.03 -34.04 16.68
N GLU A 214 18.76 -32.92 16.77
CA GLU A 214 18.87 -32.10 17.99
C GLU A 214 17.71 -31.09 18.12
N VAL A 215 17.15 -30.67 16.97
CA VAL A 215 16.02 -29.72 16.92
C VAL A 215 14.68 -30.45 17.06
N PHE A 216 14.61 -31.70 16.62
CA PHE A 216 13.41 -32.55 16.70
C PHE A 216 13.76 -33.90 17.35
N PRO A 217 13.73 -34.01 18.69
CA PRO A 217 13.90 -35.30 19.35
C PRO A 217 12.82 -36.26 18.85
N PRO A 218 13.16 -37.53 18.52
CA PRO A 218 12.18 -38.49 18.04
C PRO A 218 11.09 -38.66 19.11
N GLY A 219 9.85 -38.34 18.73
CA GLY A 219 8.71 -38.36 19.63
C GLY A 219 8.58 -39.72 20.30
N HIS A 220 8.46 -39.72 21.62
CA HIS A 220 8.07 -40.90 22.38
C HIS A 220 6.72 -41.38 21.83
N HIS A 221 6.72 -42.51 21.13
CA HIS A 221 5.49 -43.22 20.85
C HIS A 221 4.81 -43.50 22.20
N ARG A 222 3.67 -42.86 22.46
CA ARG A 222 2.79 -43.27 23.56
C ARG A 222 2.43 -44.73 23.29
N ALA A 223 2.80 -45.62 24.21
CA ALA A 223 2.34 -46.99 24.20
C ALA A 223 0.81 -46.99 24.19
N THR A 224 0.22 -47.74 23.25
CA THR A 224 -1.19 -48.08 23.24
C THR A 224 -1.55 -48.82 24.53
N PRO A 225 -2.59 -48.41 25.29
CA PRO A 225 -3.06 -49.19 26.43
C PRO A 225 -3.63 -50.53 25.94
N PRO A 226 -3.47 -51.63 26.70
CA PRO A 226 -4.03 -52.93 26.33
C PRO A 226 -5.56 -52.92 26.48
N ASP A 227 -6.24 -53.60 25.56
CA ASP A 227 -7.68 -53.83 25.57
C ASP A 227 -8.10 -54.69 26.78
N GLU A 228 -8.91 -54.12 27.68
CA GLU A 228 -9.66 -54.89 28.69
C GLU A 228 -10.99 -55.37 28.10
N GLU A 229 -10.94 -56.41 27.27
CA GLU A 229 -12.10 -57.27 26.98
C GLU A 229 -11.99 -58.58 27.74
N ALA A 230 -12.48 -58.59 28.99
CA ALA A 230 -13.02 -59.79 29.64
C ALA A 230 -13.62 -59.42 31.00
N ARG A 231 -14.95 -59.22 31.04
CA ARG A 231 -15.88 -59.71 32.08
C ARG A 231 -17.22 -58.96 31.95
N SER A 232 -18.25 -59.68 31.53
CA SER A 232 -19.61 -59.72 32.12
C SER A 232 -20.67 -59.94 31.03
N ALA A 233 -21.02 -61.21 30.79
CA ALA A 233 -22.37 -61.71 30.56
C ALA A 233 -22.30 -63.24 30.42
#